data_AF-P33739-F1
#
_entry.id   AF-P33739-F1
#
_cell.length_a   1.000
_cell.length_b   1.000
_cell.length_c   1.000
_cell.angle_alpha   90.00
_cell.angle_beta   90.00
_cell.angle_gamma   90.00
#
_symmetry.space_group_name_H-M   'P 1'
#
loop_
_entity.id
_entity.type
_entity.pdbx_description
1 polymer ?
#
loop_
_entity_poly.entity_id
_entity_poly.type
_entity_poly.pdbx_seq_one_letter_code
_entity_poly.pdbx_strand_id
1 'polypeptide(L)'
;MNYFAVLCIFSCICLWQFSDAAPFISVQSSSQSRSQKVMNGMLRTLYDYSVQDSVNDATGHLIHTHKSNFNSDVMSPEEIERVRQQLNMA
;
A
#
# COMPACT_ATOMS: atom_id res chain seq x y z
N MET A 1 -45.94 -24.80 -22.56
CA MET A 1 -45.08 -24.00 -21.65
C MET A 1 -44.30 -23.01 -22.51
N ASN A 2 -44.38 -21.72 -22.21
CA ASN A 2 -43.67 -20.69 -22.97
C ASN A 2 -42.21 -20.63 -22.49
N TYR A 3 -41.35 -21.45 -23.09
CA TYR A 3 -39.92 -21.52 -22.75
C TYR A 3 -39.17 -20.21 -22.99
N PHE A 4 -39.67 -19.37 -23.90
CA PHE A 4 -39.04 -18.10 -24.26
C PHE A 4 -39.02 -17.12 -23.09
N ALA A 5 -40.12 -17.04 -22.33
CA ALA A 5 -40.21 -16.20 -21.14
C ALA A 5 -39.21 -16.64 -20.06
N VAL A 6 -39.05 -17.94 -19.86
CA VAL A 6 -38.10 -18.51 -18.88
C VAL A 6 -36.66 -18.21 -19.27
N LEU A 7 -36.33 -18.34 -20.55
CA LEU A 7 -35.00 -18.01 -21.07
C LEU A 7 -34.68 -16.51 -20.90
N CYS A 8 -35.63 -15.61 -21.17
CA CYS A 8 -35.45 -14.18 -20.94
C CYS A 8 -35.18 -13.88 -19.47
N ILE A 9 -35.98 -14.42 -18.54
CA ILE A 9 -35.79 -14.20 -17.10
C ILE A 9 -34.42 -14.72 -16.65
N PHE A 10 -34.03 -15.92 -17.09
CA PHE A 10 -32.73 -16.49 -16.76
C PHE A 10 -31.58 -15.62 -17.28
N SER A 11 -31.66 -15.14 -18.53
CA SER A 11 -30.64 -14.25 -19.09
C SER A 11 -30.51 -12.92 -18.32
N CYS A 12 -31.62 -12.33 -17.88
CA CYS A 12 -31.60 -11.13 -17.04
C CYS A 12 -30.94 -11.40 -15.69
N ILE A 13 -31.24 -12.53 -15.04
CA ILE A 13 -30.63 -12.92 -13.76
C ILE A 13 -29.13 -13.16 -13.92
N CYS A 14 -28.70 -13.86 -14.98
CA CYS A 14 -27.29 -14.09 -15.23
C CYS A 14 -26.55 -12.78 -15.50
N LEU A 15 -27.09 -11.88 -16.34
CA LEU A 15 -26.49 -10.58 -16.59
C LEU A 15 -26.36 -9.74 -15.30
N TRP A 16 -27.35 -9.84 -14.42
CA TRP A 16 -27.31 -9.17 -13.14
C TRP A 16 -26.23 -9.75 -12.21
N GLN A 17 -26.12 -11.08 -12.14
CA GLN A 17 -25.07 -11.74 -11.36
C GLN A 17 -23.66 -11.50 -11.91
N PHE A 18 -23.47 -11.41 -13.23
CA PHE A 18 -22.17 -11.09 -13.81
C PHE A 18 -21.80 -9.61 -13.67
N SER A 19 -22.76 -8.73 -13.40
CA SER A 19 -22.46 -7.32 -13.14
C SER A 19 -21.81 -7.10 -11.77
N ASP A 20 -21.96 -8.05 -10.85
CA ASP A 20 -21.19 -8.13 -9.60
C ASP A 20 -19.80 -8.72 -9.88
N ALA A 21 -18.98 -8.03 -10.67
CA ALA A 21 -17.55 -8.29 -10.68
C ALA A 21 -17.01 -8.14 -9.24
N ALA A 22 -16.12 -9.03 -8.82
CA ALA A 22 -15.50 -8.94 -7.50
C ALA A 22 -14.96 -7.51 -7.29
N PRO A 23 -15.29 -6.85 -6.17
CA PRO A 23 -14.90 -5.46 -5.97
C PRO A 23 -13.39 -5.36 -5.97
N PHE A 24 -12.85 -4.43 -6.75
CA PHE A 24 -11.43 -4.15 -6.77
C PHE A 24 -10.95 -3.81 -5.36
N ILE A 25 -9.91 -4.51 -4.91
CA ILE A 25 -9.25 -4.25 -3.66
C ILE A 25 -8.15 -3.23 -3.94
N SER A 26 -8.20 -2.09 -3.25
CA SER A 26 -7.13 -1.09 -3.24
C SER A 26 -6.94 -0.60 -1.82
N VAL A 27 -5.87 -1.03 -1.18
CA VAL A 27 -5.48 -0.63 0.18
C VAL A 27 -4.19 0.17 0.08
N GLN A 28 -4.18 1.35 0.69
CA GLN A 28 -2.99 2.18 0.81
C GLN A 28 -2.77 2.54 2.27
N SER A 29 -1.55 2.34 2.75
CA SER A 29 -1.10 2.71 4.08
C SER A 29 0.09 3.64 3.95
N SER A 30 0.14 4.67 4.78
CA SER A 30 1.32 5.52 4.90
C SER A 30 1.57 5.84 6.37
N SER A 31 2.83 5.79 6.76
CA SER A 31 3.30 6.20 8.08
C SER A 31 4.52 7.10 7.94
N GLN A 32 4.60 8.12 8.79
CA GLN A 32 5.77 8.97 8.88
C GLN A 32 6.03 9.28 10.35
N SER A 33 7.29 9.22 10.76
CA SER A 33 7.70 9.58 12.11
C SER A 33 9.05 10.29 12.06
N ARG A 34 9.15 11.36 12.85
CA ARG A 34 10.30 12.24 12.87
C ARG A 34 10.60 12.69 14.29
N SER A 35 11.87 12.68 14.64
CA SER A 35 12.37 13.19 15.92
C SER A 35 13.61 14.07 15.70
N GLN A 36 13.66 15.19 16.40
CA GLN A 36 14.74 16.16 16.30
C GLN A 36 15.19 16.62 17.69
N LYS A 37 16.46 17.00 17.80
CA LYS A 37 17.06 17.48 19.05
C LYS A 37 18.14 18.51 18.77
N VAL A 38 18.23 19.55 19.60
CA VAL A 38 19.32 20.51 19.54
C VAL A 38 20.59 19.89 20.16
N MET A 39 21.67 19.83 19.38
CA MET A 39 22.97 19.32 19.79
C MET A 39 24.06 20.29 19.33
N ASN A 40 24.93 20.72 20.24
CA ASN A 40 26.00 21.68 19.97
C ASN A 40 25.51 22.97 19.27
N GLY A 41 24.34 23.48 19.70
CA GLY A 41 23.72 24.68 19.15
C GLY A 41 23.02 24.51 17.80
N MET A 42 23.02 23.32 17.20
CA MET A 42 22.35 23.03 15.93
C MET A 42 21.19 22.07 16.12
N LEU A 43 20.07 22.29 15.42
CA LEU A 43 18.99 21.32 15.34
C LEU A 43 19.43 20.13 14.50
N ARG A 44 19.43 18.93 15.08
CA ARG A 44 19.79 17.67 14.44
C ARG A 44 18.59 16.75 14.40
N THR A 45 18.42 16.04 13.29
CA THR A 45 17.42 15.00 13.11
C THR A 45 17.95 13.70 13.71
N LEU A 46 17.30 13.22 14.76
CA LEU A 46 17.65 11.94 15.38
C LEU A 46 17.24 10.79 14.47
N TYR A 47 16.01 10.84 13.96
CA TYR A 47 15.51 9.98 12.91
C TYR A 47 14.36 10.67 12.18
N ASP A 48 14.23 10.39 10.89
CA ASP A 48 13.09 10.71 10.06
C ASP A 48 12.86 9.53 9.13
N TYR A 49 11.69 8.90 9.23
CA TYR A 49 11.35 7.77 8.39
C TYR A 49 9.92 7.86 7.88
N SER A 50 9.74 7.31 6.68
CA SER A 50 8.43 7.13 6.08
C SER A 50 8.32 5.74 5.45
N VAL A 51 7.12 5.17 5.55
CA VAL A 51 6.77 3.90 4.90
C VAL A 51 5.45 4.10 4.19
N GLN A 52 5.37 3.62 2.95
CA GLN A 52 4.17 3.62 2.14
C GLN A 52 3.97 2.24 1.54
N ASP A 53 2.83 1.64 1.86
CA ASP A 53 2.40 0.36 1.33
C ASP A 53 1.17 0.59 0.45
N SER A 54 1.13 -0.07 -0.70
CA SER A 54 -0.04 -0.09 -1.56
C SER A 54 -0.24 -1.50 -2.11
N VAL A 55 -1.44 -2.02 -1.92
CA VAL A 55 -1.92 -3.28 -2.46
C VAL A 55 -3.09 -2.96 -3.38
N ASN A 56 -3.01 -3.36 -4.65
CA ASN A 56 -4.15 -3.24 -5.57
C ASN A 56 -4.26 -4.47 -6.48
N ASP A 57 -5.48 -4.81 -6.90
CA ASP A 57 -5.76 -5.92 -7.82
C ASP A 57 -6.40 -5.50 -9.15
N ALA A 58 -6.37 -4.19 -9.46
CA ALA A 58 -7.05 -3.60 -10.62
C ALA A 58 -6.68 -4.21 -11.98
N THR A 59 -5.51 -4.86 -12.08
CA THR A 59 -5.02 -5.53 -13.30
C THR A 59 -5.39 -7.02 -13.37
N GLY A 60 -6.13 -7.54 -12.38
CA GLY A 60 -6.39 -8.97 -12.19
C GLY A 60 -5.27 -9.70 -11.43
N HIS A 61 -4.16 -9.01 -11.15
CA HIS A 61 -3.09 -9.50 -10.30
C HIS A 61 -2.98 -8.65 -9.05
N LEU A 62 -2.81 -9.30 -7.89
CA LEU A 62 -2.54 -8.59 -6.63
C LEU A 62 -1.11 -8.03 -6.66
N ILE A 63 -1.00 -6.72 -6.91
CA ILE A 63 0.25 -5.99 -6.94
C ILE A 63 0.45 -5.35 -5.56
N HIS A 64 1.54 -5.74 -4.88
CA HIS A 64 2.01 -5.08 -3.67
C HIS A 64 3.22 -4.20 -3.99
N THR A 65 3.17 -2.94 -3.56
CA THR A 65 4.27 -2.00 -3.65
C THR A 65 4.57 -1.43 -2.28
N HIS A 66 5.83 -1.57 -1.87
CA HIS A 66 6.36 -1.05 -0.64
C HIS A 66 7.43 -0.01 -0.96
N LYS A 67 7.39 1.14 -0.28
CA LYS A 67 8.41 2.17 -0.35
C LYS A 67 8.74 2.65 1.05
N SER A 68 10.01 2.61 1.42
CA SER A 68 10.48 3.20 2.66
C SER A 68 11.58 4.23 2.41
N ASN A 69 11.69 5.19 3.33
CA ASN A 69 12.81 6.12 3.37
C ASN A 69 13.23 6.32 4.83
N PHE A 70 14.53 6.51 5.05
CA PHE A 70 15.11 6.76 6.36
C PHE A 70 16.28 7.73 6.28
N ASN A 71 16.31 8.67 7.22
CA ASN A 71 17.38 9.65 7.36
C ASN A 71 17.69 9.97 8.83
N SER A 72 18.95 10.33 9.12
CA SER A 72 19.42 10.76 10.44
C SER A 72 20.67 11.62 10.31
N ASP A 73 20.77 12.70 11.10
CA ASP A 73 21.96 13.56 11.18
C ASP A 73 22.97 13.06 12.22
N VAL A 74 22.63 12.03 13.00
CA VAL A 74 23.41 11.55 14.15
C VAL A 74 23.89 10.11 14.03
N MET A 75 23.36 9.34 13.06
CA MET A 75 23.80 7.97 12.77
C MET A 75 24.93 7.94 11.75
N SER A 76 25.76 6.91 11.81
CA SER A 76 26.76 6.66 10.78
C SER A 76 26.10 6.24 9.44
N PRO A 77 26.76 6.45 8.28
CA PRO A 77 26.23 5.99 7.00
C PRO A 77 25.92 4.48 6.97
N GLU A 78 26.73 3.66 7.64
CA GLU A 78 26.51 2.22 7.72
C GLU A 78 25.28 1.87 8.56
N GLU A 79 25.02 2.61 9.64
CA GLU A 79 23.82 2.43 10.46
C GLU A 79 22.56 2.82 9.70
N ILE A 80 22.60 3.96 8.98
CA ILE A 80 21.51 4.42 8.11
C ILE A 80 21.19 3.34 7.07
N GLU A 81 22.21 2.76 6.44
CA GLU A 81 22.02 1.74 5.41
C GLU A 81 21.42 0.45 5.99
N ARG A 82 21.84 0.02 7.18
CA ARG A 82 21.22 -1.13 7.86
C ARG A 82 19.75 -0.87 8.17
N VAL A 83 19.39 0.31 8.65
CA VAL A 83 17.99 0.65 8.95
C VAL A 83 17.15 0.69 7.66
N ARG A 84 17.68 1.25 6.57
CA ARG A 84 17.00 1.22 5.26
C ARG A 84 16.76 -0.20 4.78
N GLN A 85 17.74 -1.09 4.93
CA GLN A 85 17.59 -2.50 4.58
C GLN A 85 16.52 -3.17 5.44
N GLN A 86 16.49 -2.90 6.75
CA GLN A 86 15.45 -3.43 7.64
C GLN A 86 14.05 -2.94 7.27
N LEU A 87 13.90 -1.66 6.96
CA LEU A 87 12.61 -1.09 6.55
C LEU A 87 12.11 -1.66 5.22
N ASN A 88 12.99 -1.87 4.25
CA ASN A 88 12.64 -2.44 2.95
C ASN A 88 12.35 -3.96 2.98
N MET A 89 12.68 -4.64 4.07
CA MET A 89 12.38 -6.07 4.27
C MET A 89 11.06 -6.29 5.01
N ALA A 90 10.47 -5.24 5.59
CA ALA A 90 9.21 -5.30 6.31
C ALA A 90 8.01 -5.32 5.35
#